data_AF-W1Y082-F1
#
_entry.id   AF-W1Y082-F1
#
_cell.length_a   1.000
_cell.length_b   1.000
_cell.length_c   1.000
_cell.angle_alpha   90.00
_cell.angle_beta   90.00
_cell.angle_gamma   90.00
#
_symmetry.space_group_name_H-M   'P 1'
#
loop_
_entity.id
_entity.type
_entity.pdbx_description
1 polymer ?
#
loop_
_entity_poly.entity_id
_entity_poly.type
_entity_poly.pdbx_seq_one_letter_code
_entity_poly.pdbx_strand_id
1 'polypeptide(L)'
;MKIAIIGYSGAGKSTLAEKLSNFYSIPKLHIDRLQFKPGWKDSNRDWILKKMKTFLSKHEDWVIDGNYTWCSYEERMEQADQIIF
;
A
#
# COMPACT_ATOMS: atom_id res chain seq x y z
N MET A 1 -3.63 6.08 -12.82
CA MET A 1 -4.46 6.00 -11.60
C MET A 1 -3.71 5.30 -10.49
N LYS A 2 -3.06 6.11 -9.65
CA LYS A 2 -2.29 5.71 -8.48
C LYS A 2 -2.92 6.34 -7.24
N ILE A 3 -3.42 5.51 -6.32
CA ILE A 3 -4.18 5.96 -5.16
C ILE A 3 -3.49 5.49 -3.88
N ALA A 4 -3.06 6.45 -3.05
CA ALA A 4 -2.59 6.18 -1.70
C ALA A 4 -3.74 6.34 -0.70
N ILE A 5 -3.90 5.35 0.18
CA ILE A 5 -4.87 5.37 1.27
C ILE A 5 -4.10 5.31 2.58
N ILE A 6 -4.25 6.34 3.39
CA ILE A 6 -3.66 6.49 4.72
C ILE A 6 -4.76 6.72 5.74
N GLY A 7 -4.45 6.63 7.03
CA GLY A 7 -5.42 6.83 8.11
C GLY A 7 -5.35 5.76 9.19
N TYR A 8 -6.11 5.98 10.26
CA TYR A 8 -6.06 5.16 11.47
C TYR A 8 -6.59 3.74 11.29
N SER A 9 -6.21 2.84 12.20
CA SER A 9 -6.77 1.49 12.26
C SER A 9 -8.29 1.54 12.43
N GLY A 10 -9.01 0.61 11.81
CA GLY A 10 -10.48 0.56 11.88
C GLY A 10 -11.25 1.56 11.00
N ALA A 11 -10.58 2.51 10.33
CA ALA A 11 -11.23 3.53 9.49
C ALA A 11 -11.82 3.00 8.16
N GLY A 12 -11.79 1.69 7.90
CA GLY A 12 -12.33 1.11 6.66
C GLY A 12 -11.41 1.18 5.43
N LYS A 13 -10.14 1.60 5.60
CA LYS A 13 -9.16 1.73 4.49
C LYS A 13 -9.05 0.50 3.61
N SER A 14 -8.95 -0.70 4.20
CA SER A 14 -8.79 -1.93 3.42
C SER A 14 -10.05 -2.26 2.60
N THR A 15 -11.23 -1.92 3.12
CA THR A 15 -12.49 -2.03 2.38
C THR A 15 -12.55 -1.04 1.22
N LEU A 16 -12.10 0.20 1.44
CA LEU A 16 -12.02 1.21 0.38
C LEU A 16 -11.00 0.79 -0.70
N ALA A 17 -9.83 0.30 -0.30
CA ALA A 17 -8.80 -0.18 -1.21
C ALA A 17 -9.31 -1.32 -2.09
N GLU A 18 -10.06 -2.26 -1.51
CA GLU A 18 -10.73 -3.35 -2.24
C GLU A 18 -11.70 -2.80 -3.29
N LYS A 19 -12.58 -1.87 -2.89
CA LYS A 19 -13.57 -1.27 -3.79
C LYS A 19 -12.91 -0.51 -4.94
N LEU A 20 -11.91 0.32 -4.67
CA LEU A 20 -11.22 1.13 -5.68
C LEU A 20 -10.40 0.26 -6.64
N SER A 21 -9.70 -0.75 -6.11
CA SER A 21 -8.98 -1.73 -6.91
C SER A 21 -9.89 -2.45 -7.89
N ASN A 22 -11.08 -2.90 -7.43
CA ASN A 22 -12.06 -3.56 -8.29
C ASN A 22 -12.71 -2.60 -9.28
N PHE A 23 -13.04 -1.38 -8.83
CA PHE A 23 -13.66 -0.36 -9.68
C PHE A 23 -12.77 0.06 -10.85
N TYR A 24 -11.49 0.36 -10.58
CA TYR A 24 -10.52 0.73 -11.62
C TYR A 24 -9.88 -0.48 -12.31
N SER A 25 -10.11 -1.70 -11.82
CA SER A 25 -9.43 -2.93 -12.28
C SER A 25 -7.90 -2.85 -12.22
N ILE A 26 -7.37 -2.28 -11.13
CA ILE A 26 -5.93 -2.08 -10.89
C ILE A 26 -5.45 -2.85 -9.66
N PRO A 27 -4.17 -3.24 -9.59
CA PRO A 27 -3.63 -3.99 -8.47
C PRO A 27 -3.68 -3.18 -7.17
N LYS A 28 -3.76 -3.89 -6.05
CA LYS A 28 -3.67 -3.29 -4.71
C LYS A 28 -2.64 -3.96 -3.83
N LEU A 29 -2.13 -3.18 -2.88
CA LEU A 29 -1.21 -3.65 -1.85
C LEU A 29 -1.60 -3.07 -0.49
N HIS A 30 -1.83 -3.95 0.48
CA HIS A 30 -1.93 -3.56 1.89
C HIS A 30 -0.56 -3.74 2.53
N ILE A 31 0.04 -2.67 3.06
CA ILE A 31 1.39 -2.72 3.64
C ILE A 31 1.43 -3.69 4.84
N ASP A 32 0.35 -3.78 5.60
CA ASP A 32 0.24 -4.71 6.75
C ASP A 32 0.43 -6.18 6.34
N ARG A 33 0.05 -6.56 5.11
CA ARG A 33 0.27 -7.92 4.58
C ARG A 33 1.74 -8.22 4.29
N LEU A 34 2.57 -7.18 4.11
CA LEU A 34 4.02 -7.32 4.01
C LEU A 34 4.66 -7.29 5.40
N GLN A 35 4.16 -6.43 6.28
CA GLN A 35 4.69 -6.23 7.62
C GLN A 35 4.60 -7.48 8.48
N PHE A 36 3.47 -8.18 8.46
CA PHE A 36 3.20 -9.26 9.41
C PHE A 36 3.20 -10.64 8.75
N LYS A 37 4.00 -11.54 9.33
CA LYS A 37 3.97 -12.98 9.08
C LYS A 37 2.88 -13.66 9.94
N PRO A 38 2.54 -14.94 9.67
CA PRO A 38 1.66 -15.69 10.55
C PRO A 38 2.07 -15.59 12.02
N GLY A 39 1.09 -15.33 12.89
CA GLY A 39 1.32 -15.04 14.30
C GLY A 39 1.77 -13.62 14.60
N TRP A 40 1.48 -12.64 13.73
CA TRP A 40 1.76 -11.21 13.92
C TRP A 40 3.24 -10.90 14.16
N LYS A 41 4.14 -11.72 13.60
CA LYS A 41 5.58 -11.51 13.69
C LYS A 41 6.02 -10.53 12.60
N ASP A 42 6.85 -9.56 12.97
CA ASP A 42 7.40 -8.62 12.01
C ASP A 42 8.23 -9.32 10.92
N SER A 43 8.03 -8.86 9.70
CA SER A 43 8.87 -9.18 8.55
C SER A 43 10.16 -8.36 8.58
N ASN A 44 11.17 -8.85 7.88
CA ASN A 44 12.42 -8.12 7.71
C ASN A 44 12.18 -6.85 6.89
N ARG A 45 12.68 -5.70 7.36
CA ARG A 45 12.43 -4.39 6.72
C ARG A 45 12.98 -4.29 5.29
N ASP A 46 14.17 -4.81 5.03
CA ASP A 46 14.77 -4.80 3.69
C ASP A 46 13.95 -5.64 2.72
N TRP A 47 13.41 -6.75 3.19
CA TRP A 47 12.50 -7.58 2.41
C TRP A 47 11.20 -6.84 2.07
N ILE A 48 10.59 -6.15 3.03
CA ILE A 48 9.37 -5.35 2.81
C ILE A 48 9.65 -4.24 1.80
N LEU A 49 10.75 -3.49 1.98
CA LEU A 49 11.18 -2.45 1.06
C LEU A 49 11.41 -2.98 -0.35
N LYS A 50 12.08 -4.13 -0.48
CA LYS A 50 12.28 -4.78 -1.78
C LYS A 50 10.96 -5.15 -2.44
N LYS A 51 9.99 -5.67 -1.66
CA LYS A 51 8.64 -6.01 -2.16
C LYS A 51 7.87 -4.77 -2.59
N MET A 52 7.91 -3.70 -1.82
CA MET A 52 7.29 -2.42 -2.17
C MET A 52 7.87 -1.86 -3.47
N LYS A 53 9.20 -1.75 -3.57
CA LYS A 53 9.87 -1.28 -4.80
C LYS A 53 9.55 -2.13 -6.01
N THR A 54 9.55 -3.46 -5.85
CA THR A 54 9.17 -4.38 -6.93
C THR A 54 7.72 -4.18 -7.37
N PHE A 55 6.81 -3.93 -6.42
CA PHE A 55 5.41 -3.66 -6.73
C PHE A 55 5.26 -2.34 -7.50
N LEU A 56 5.88 -1.26 -7.01
CA LEU A 56 5.87 0.05 -7.66
C LEU A 56 6.48 0.00 -9.07
N SER A 57 7.57 -0.72 -9.27
CA SER A 57 8.21 -0.84 -10.59
C SER A 57 7.41 -1.69 -11.57
N LYS A 58 6.61 -2.65 -11.08
CA LYS A 58 5.87 -3.59 -11.92
C LYS A 58 4.53 -3.02 -12.39
N HIS A 59 3.98 -2.05 -11.67
CA HIS A 59 2.61 -1.59 -11.86
C HIS A 59 2.57 -0.09 -12.12
N GLU A 60 2.12 0.28 -13.32
CA GLU A 60 1.90 1.68 -13.69
C GLU A 60 0.72 2.30 -12.92
N ASP A 61 -0.25 1.49 -12.52
CA ASP A 61 -1.43 1.89 -11.73
C ASP A 61 -1.53 1.04 -10.46
N TRP A 62 -2.02 1.63 -9.35
CA TRP A 62 -2.13 0.91 -8.08
C TRP A 62 -3.06 1.57 -7.06
N VAL A 63 -3.52 0.77 -6.10
CA VAL A 63 -4.06 1.24 -4.82
C VAL A 63 -3.20 0.72 -3.67
N ILE A 64 -2.61 1.60 -2.87
CA ILE A 64 -1.77 1.20 -1.73
C ILE A 64 -2.40 1.68 -0.42
N ASP A 65 -2.70 0.74 0.47
CA ASP A 65 -3.24 0.97 1.81
C ASP A 65 -2.13 0.82 2.86
N GLY A 66 -1.76 1.92 3.52
CA GLY A 66 -0.85 1.91 4.65
C GLY A 66 -0.01 3.19 4.80
N ASN A 67 0.25 3.55 6.06
CA ASN A 67 0.93 4.80 6.44
C ASN A 67 2.34 4.60 7.00
N TYR A 68 3.08 3.59 6.52
CA TYR A 68 4.42 3.30 7.04
C TYR A 68 5.42 4.23 6.38
N THR A 69 5.86 5.26 7.10
CA THR A 69 6.74 6.33 6.59
C THR A 69 8.09 5.80 6.09
N TRP A 70 8.60 4.73 6.71
CA TRP A 70 9.86 4.11 6.29
C TRP A 70 9.75 3.21 5.05
N CYS A 71 8.54 2.97 4.51
CA CYS A 71 8.31 2.06 3.39
C CYS A 71 7.96 2.85 2.10
N SER A 72 9.00 3.36 1.43
CA SER A 72 8.90 4.18 0.20
C SER A 72 7.80 5.25 0.30
N TYR A 73 7.71 5.97 1.41
CA TYR A 73 6.58 6.88 1.64
C TYR A 73 6.60 8.05 0.66
N GLU A 74 7.72 8.74 0.56
CA GLU A 74 7.90 9.90 -0.32
C GLU A 74 7.61 9.53 -1.76
N GLU A 75 8.19 8.43 -2.24
CA GLU A 75 7.97 7.88 -3.59
C GLU A 75 6.48 7.57 -3.85
N ARG A 76 5.78 6.95 -2.89
CA ARG A 76 4.35 6.66 -3.04
C ARG A 76 3.51 7.93 -3.07
N MET A 77 3.80 8.91 -2.21
CA MET A 77 3.03 10.16 -2.16
C MET A 77 3.29 11.01 -3.40
N GLU A 78 4.53 11.08 -3.88
CA GLU A 78 4.91 11.82 -5.08
C GLU A 78 4.30 11.22 -6.35
N GLN A 79 4.23 9.88 -6.43
CA GLN A 79 3.62 9.21 -7.58
C GLN A 79 2.09 9.14 -7.52
N ALA A 80 1.46 9.39 -6.37
CA ALA A 80 0.01 9.23 -6.23
C ALA A 80 -0.74 10.33 -7.00
N ASP A 81 -1.71 9.93 -7.81
CA ASP A 81 -2.68 10.85 -8.41
C ASP A 81 -3.68 11.34 -7.36
N GLN A 82 -3.97 10.51 -6.35
CA GLN A 82 -4.86 10.83 -5.24
C GLN A 82 -4.35 10.26 -3.92
N ILE A 83 -4.53 11.04 -2.85
CA ILE A 83 -4.25 10.63 -1.48
C ILE A 83 -5.55 10.76 -0.68
N ILE A 84 -6.00 9.66 -0.06
CA ILE A 84 -7.21 9.59 0.75
C ILE A 84 -6.81 9.33 2.21
N PHE A 85 -7.33 10.13 3.14
CA PHE A 85 -7.07 10.07 4.60
C PHE A 85 -8.36 9.97 5.41
#